data_AF-M4SWP2-F1
#
_entry.id   AF-M4SWP2-F1
#
_cell.length_a   1.000
_cell.length_b   1.000
_cell.length_c   1.000
_cell.angle_alpha   90.00
_cell.angle_beta   90.00
_cell.angle_gamma   90.00
#
_symmetry.space_group_name_H-M   'P 1'
#
loop_
_entity.id
_entity.type
_entity.pdbx_description
1 polymer ?
#
loop_
_entity_poly.entity_id
_entity_poly.type
_entity_poly.pdbx_seq_one_letter_code
_entity_poly.pdbx_strand_id
1 'polypeptide(L)'
;MAAAKGRTIPLLVTLALLNDALTALANVAEDCNQPERRALCAIIELGGERSKLLDQAPGGTSDLDELPSLNMTLAEDTWLQHFRDATDPTKPRDTTKQPLPPNTNWDKRWPDWKKAAEPLLTEGKITEKRKHFKLDKLNDEQKHAVRKHVAKLAEEAYRETKRSEEDHPAADFLTEADLHKELNTAIYGAQTEPAGDFTGFQTFGGTAASTRQANCGTSNAAGKATTAFAAFVYVCGKD
;
A
#
# COMPACT_ATOMS: atom_id res chain seq x y z
N MET A 1 2.71 14.24 -13.07
CA MET A 1 1.31 14.62 -13.31
C MET A 1 0.46 13.70 -12.46
N ALA A 2 0.06 14.16 -11.28
CA ALA A 2 -0.70 13.39 -10.30
C ALA A 2 -2.18 13.32 -10.72
N ALA A 3 -2.78 12.14 -10.64
CA ALA A 3 -4.21 11.97 -10.81
C ALA A 3 -4.92 12.53 -9.56
N ALA A 4 -5.75 13.55 -9.76
CA ALA A 4 -6.49 14.22 -8.71
C ALA A 4 -7.50 13.29 -8.02
N LYS A 5 -7.47 13.28 -6.68
CA LYS A 5 -8.55 12.81 -5.81
C LYS A 5 -9.80 13.65 -6.10
N GLY A 6 -10.90 12.99 -6.46
CA GLY A 6 -12.17 13.67 -6.74
C GLY A 6 -12.63 13.57 -8.18
N ARG A 7 -12.85 12.35 -8.65
CA ARG A 7 -13.81 12.05 -9.72
C ARG A 7 -14.19 10.60 -9.58
N THR A 8 -15.31 10.35 -8.90
CA THR A 8 -16.10 9.15 -9.16
C THR A 8 -16.31 9.12 -10.66
N ILE A 9 -15.59 8.26 -11.37
CA ILE A 9 -15.91 7.97 -12.76
C ILE A 9 -17.23 7.22 -12.65
N PRO A 10 -18.38 7.79 -13.07
CA PRO A 10 -19.53 6.95 -13.26
C PRO A 10 -19.13 6.04 -14.40
N LEU A 11 -18.85 4.78 -14.09
CA LEU A 11 -18.78 3.74 -15.11
C LEU A 11 -20.21 3.67 -15.65
N LEU A 12 -20.49 4.50 -16.65
CA LEU A 12 -21.72 4.51 -17.40
C LEU A 12 -21.81 3.13 -18.03
N VAL A 13 -22.61 2.30 -17.38
CA VAL A 13 -23.12 1.02 -17.85
C VAL A 13 -23.69 1.27 -19.25
N THR A 14 -22.87 1.07 -20.27
CA THR A 14 -23.27 1.00 -21.67
C THR A 14 -23.72 -0.43 -22.00
N LEU A 15 -24.49 -1.02 -21.08
CA LEU A 15 -25.23 -2.26 -21.30
C LEU A 15 -26.69 -1.98 -21.70
N ALA A 16 -27.01 -0.75 -22.11
CA ALA A 16 -28.36 -0.35 -22.50
C ALA A 16 -28.65 -0.45 -24.01
N LEU A 17 -27.68 -0.85 -24.84
CA LEU A 17 -27.86 -0.93 -26.31
C LEU A 17 -28.02 -2.36 -26.86
N LEU A 18 -28.21 -3.36 -26.01
CA LEU A 18 -28.53 -4.74 -26.45
C LEU A 18 -29.98 -5.14 -26.14
N ASN A 19 -30.82 -4.20 -25.69
CA ASN A 19 -32.16 -4.52 -25.17
C ASN A 19 -33.28 -4.58 -26.24
N ASP A 20 -32.98 -4.41 -27.52
CA ASP A 20 -33.99 -4.41 -28.60
C ASP A 20 -34.01 -5.68 -29.47
N ALA A 21 -33.28 -6.75 -29.11
CA ALA A 21 -33.20 -7.97 -29.92
C ALA A 21 -33.81 -9.26 -29.31
N LEU A 22 -34.45 -9.21 -28.14
CA LEU A 22 -35.11 -10.40 -27.55
C LEU A 22 -36.57 -10.15 -27.19
N THR A 23 -37.38 -9.87 -28.20
CA THR A 23 -38.82 -10.17 -28.18
C THR A 23 -39.08 -11.48 -28.93
N ALA A 24 -38.62 -12.58 -28.34
CA ALA A 24 -39.18 -13.90 -28.60
C ALA A 24 -38.96 -14.75 -27.34
N LEU A 25 -40.05 -15.15 -26.69
CA LEU A 25 -40.06 -16.15 -25.63
C LEU A 25 -39.58 -17.49 -26.22
N ALA A 26 -38.28 -17.72 -26.20
CA ALA A 26 -37.69 -19.05 -26.27
C ALA A 26 -36.93 -19.25 -24.96
N ASN A 27 -37.01 -20.46 -24.38
CA ASN A 27 -36.21 -20.80 -23.21
C ASN A 27 -34.77 -20.35 -23.41
N VAL A 28 -34.14 -19.80 -22.37
CA VAL A 28 -32.68 -19.61 -22.36
C VAL A 28 -32.07 -20.98 -22.61
N ALA A 29 -31.52 -21.18 -23.81
CA ALA A 29 -30.91 -22.45 -24.17
C ALA A 29 -29.66 -22.66 -23.31
N GLU A 30 -29.23 -23.92 -23.24
CA GLU A 30 -27.95 -24.24 -22.62
C GLU A 30 -26.86 -23.37 -23.23
N ASP A 31 -26.02 -22.78 -22.37
CA ASP A 31 -24.88 -21.94 -22.75
C ASP A 31 -25.17 -20.60 -23.44
N CYS A 32 -26.41 -20.13 -23.49
CA CYS A 32 -26.73 -18.79 -24.02
C CYS A 32 -26.20 -17.61 -23.18
N ASN A 33 -25.73 -17.86 -21.95
CA ASN A 33 -25.19 -16.85 -21.02
C ASN A 33 -23.66 -16.96 -20.81
N GLN A 34 -22.97 -17.68 -21.69
CA GLN A 34 -21.53 -17.97 -21.56
C GLN A 34 -20.65 -16.70 -21.42
N PRO A 35 -20.83 -15.64 -22.23
CA PRO A 35 -20.04 -14.41 -22.09
C PRO A 35 -20.23 -13.73 -20.73
N GLU A 36 -21.49 -13.60 -20.28
CA GLU A 36 -21.85 -12.97 -19.01
C GLU A 36 -21.32 -13.79 -17.84
N ARG A 37 -21.46 -15.12 -17.91
CA ARG A 37 -20.93 -16.06 -16.92
C ARG A 37 -19.42 -15.93 -16.77
N ARG A 38 -18.67 -15.89 -17.88
CA ARG A 38 -17.20 -15.72 -17.85
C ARG A 38 -16.79 -14.40 -17.23
N ALA A 39 -17.48 -13.30 -17.59
CA ALA A 39 -17.19 -11.99 -17.03
C ALA A 39 -17.46 -11.94 -15.52
N LEU A 40 -18.58 -12.50 -15.07
CA LEU A 40 -18.93 -12.54 -13.64
C LEU A 40 -18.00 -13.44 -12.84
N CYS A 41 -17.60 -14.60 -13.37
CA CYS A 41 -16.57 -15.43 -12.75
C CYS A 41 -15.25 -14.68 -12.60
N ALA A 42 -14.79 -13.97 -13.65
CA ALA A 42 -13.56 -13.20 -13.58
C ALA A 42 -13.59 -12.10 -12.50
N ILE A 43 -14.76 -11.48 -12.26
CA ILE A 43 -14.95 -10.51 -11.19
C ILE A 43 -14.97 -11.20 -9.81
N ILE A 44 -15.67 -12.32 -9.68
CA ILE A 44 -15.74 -13.09 -8.42
C ILE A 44 -14.36 -13.63 -8.03
N GLU A 45 -13.51 -13.98 -8.99
CA GLU A 45 -12.13 -14.43 -8.74
C GLU A 45 -11.24 -13.38 -8.05
N LEU A 46 -11.65 -12.11 -8.03
CA LEU A 46 -10.96 -11.05 -7.31
C LEU A 46 -11.25 -11.06 -5.79
N GLY A 47 -12.26 -11.82 -5.35
CA GLY A 47 -12.73 -11.87 -3.96
C GLY A 47 -11.78 -12.57 -2.99
N GLY A 48 -12.17 -12.62 -1.73
CA GLY A 48 -11.34 -13.15 -0.65
C GLY A 48 -10.07 -12.33 -0.49
N GLU A 49 -8.93 -13.02 -0.44
CA GLU A 49 -7.59 -12.44 -0.36
C GLU A 49 -6.80 -12.58 -1.67
N ARG A 50 -7.48 -12.96 -2.77
CA ARG A 50 -6.85 -13.33 -4.05
C ARG A 50 -6.28 -12.12 -4.81
N SER A 51 -6.85 -10.94 -4.61
CA SER A 51 -6.36 -9.71 -5.25
C SER A 51 -5.13 -9.16 -4.55
N LYS A 52 -4.21 -8.61 -5.34
CA LYS A 52 -2.96 -8.01 -4.85
C LYS A 52 -2.81 -6.60 -5.36
N LEU A 53 -2.35 -5.70 -4.50
CA LEU A 53 -1.81 -4.45 -4.98
C LEU A 53 -0.48 -4.77 -5.66
N LEU A 54 -0.20 -4.07 -6.77
CA LEU A 54 1.16 -4.10 -7.32
C LEU A 54 2.09 -3.65 -6.19
N ASP A 55 3.13 -4.44 -5.93
CA ASP A 55 4.12 -4.12 -4.90
C ASP A 55 4.49 -2.65 -5.04
N GLN A 56 4.16 -1.84 -4.03
CA GLN A 56 4.87 -0.59 -3.82
C GLN A 56 6.33 -1.00 -3.71
N ALA A 57 7.19 -0.42 -4.56
CA ALA A 57 8.57 -0.85 -4.76
C ALA A 57 9.18 -1.44 -3.46
N PRO A 58 9.70 -2.68 -3.52
CA PRO A 58 9.87 -3.52 -2.34
C PRO A 58 10.74 -2.83 -1.28
N GLY A 59 10.31 -2.97 -0.04
CA GLY A 59 11.06 -2.66 1.18
C GLY A 59 12.30 -3.53 1.38
N GLY A 60 13.20 -3.56 0.39
CA GLY A 60 14.63 -3.66 0.67
C GLY A 60 15.09 -2.34 1.31
N THR A 61 16.24 -2.34 1.98
CA THR A 61 16.90 -1.07 2.32
C THR A 61 17.05 -0.29 1.01
N SER A 62 16.19 0.70 0.81
CA SER A 62 16.18 1.45 -0.42
C SER A 62 17.53 2.15 -0.57
N ASP A 63 17.94 2.52 -1.78
CA ASP A 63 19.12 3.40 -1.96
C ASP A 63 18.99 4.68 -1.08
N LEU A 64 17.74 5.07 -0.75
CA LEU A 64 17.40 6.16 0.16
C LEU A 64 17.69 5.85 1.64
N ASP A 65 17.75 4.59 2.07
CA ASP A 65 18.18 4.19 3.43
C ASP A 65 19.71 4.09 3.53
N GLU A 66 20.39 3.69 2.45
CA GLU A 66 21.85 3.58 2.44
C GLU A 66 22.56 4.94 2.40
N LEU A 67 21.96 5.94 1.75
CA LEU A 67 22.56 7.27 1.61
C LEU A 67 22.73 8.01 2.96
N PRO A 68 21.75 8.05 3.89
CA PRO A 68 21.96 8.54 5.24
C PRO A 68 23.03 7.76 6.01
N SER A 69 23.12 6.44 5.80
CA SER A 69 24.15 5.59 6.42
C SER A 69 25.55 5.95 5.90
N LEU A 70 25.71 6.16 4.59
CA LEU A 70 26.93 6.63 3.97
C LEU A 70 27.32 8.02 4.48
N ASN A 71 26.37 8.95 4.51
CA ASN A 71 26.58 10.31 5.03
C ASN A 71 27.06 10.30 6.48
N MET A 72 26.43 9.46 7.32
CA MET A 72 26.81 9.32 8.73
C MET A 72 28.17 8.63 8.89
N THR A 73 28.51 7.67 8.04
CA THR A 73 29.82 6.99 8.06
C THR A 73 30.97 7.90 7.63
N LEU A 74 30.70 8.82 6.70
CA LEU A 74 31.62 9.88 6.26
C LEU A 74 31.74 11.04 7.25
N ALA A 75 30.88 11.09 8.27
CA ALA A 75 30.99 12.10 9.28
C ALA A 75 32.32 11.96 10.06
N GLU A 76 32.82 13.10 10.55
CA GLU A 76 33.95 13.17 11.47
C GLU A 76 33.64 12.37 12.71
N ASP A 77 34.66 11.74 13.29
CA ASP A 77 34.50 10.92 14.49
C ASP A 77 33.92 11.72 15.67
N THR A 78 34.21 13.04 15.72
CA THR A 78 33.62 13.99 16.68
C THR A 78 32.12 14.13 16.53
N TRP A 79 31.57 14.00 15.33
CA TRP A 79 30.13 14.08 15.09
C TRP A 79 29.39 12.88 15.69
N LEU A 80 29.93 11.67 15.54
CA LEU A 80 29.33 10.46 16.11
C LEU A 80 29.27 10.48 17.64
N GLN A 81 30.13 11.25 18.30
CA GLN A 81 30.09 11.43 19.75
C GLN A 81 28.79 12.09 20.23
N HIS A 82 28.14 12.92 19.41
CA HIS A 82 26.86 13.50 19.78
C HIS A 82 25.77 12.43 20.00
N PHE A 83 25.89 11.28 19.33
CA PHE A 83 24.93 10.17 19.40
C PHE A 83 25.26 9.14 20.48
N ARG A 84 26.37 9.31 21.21
CA ARG A 84 26.73 8.47 22.34
C ARG A 84 26.25 9.08 23.65
N ASP A 85 26.00 8.23 24.63
CA ASP A 85 25.77 8.66 26.00
C ASP A 85 27.05 9.28 26.57
N ALA A 86 26.92 10.44 27.23
CA ALA A 86 28.05 11.18 27.79
C ALA A 86 28.79 10.46 28.94
N THR A 87 28.12 9.52 29.62
CA THR A 87 28.65 8.77 30.76
C THR A 87 29.08 7.35 30.40
N ASP A 88 28.46 6.76 29.37
CA ASP A 88 28.79 5.44 28.85
C ASP A 88 28.84 5.48 27.31
N PRO A 89 30.00 5.80 26.71
CA PRO A 89 30.13 5.95 25.26
C PRO A 89 29.76 4.69 24.46
N THR A 90 29.61 3.52 25.09
CA THR A 90 29.15 2.30 24.43
C THR A 90 27.66 2.29 24.14
N LYS A 91 26.89 3.19 24.77
CA LYS A 91 25.44 3.31 24.62
C LYS A 91 25.04 4.50 23.75
N PRO A 92 23.91 4.40 23.03
CA PRO A 92 23.30 5.55 22.36
C PRO A 92 22.88 6.64 23.35
N ARG A 93 22.88 7.89 22.89
CA ARG A 93 22.38 9.04 23.65
C ARG A 93 20.90 8.88 23.98
N ASP A 94 20.58 9.04 25.26
CA ASP A 94 19.21 9.19 25.77
C ASP A 94 18.85 10.68 25.89
N THR A 95 18.08 11.19 24.92
CA THR A 95 17.67 12.60 24.89
C THR A 95 16.73 13.01 26.02
N THR A 96 16.16 12.05 26.77
CA THR A 96 15.35 12.35 27.97
C THR A 96 16.23 12.72 29.17
N LYS A 97 17.48 12.25 29.19
CA LYS A 97 18.47 12.51 30.25
C LYS A 97 19.52 13.53 29.82
N GLN A 98 19.82 13.56 28.52
CA GLN A 98 20.85 14.39 27.92
C GLN A 98 20.23 15.17 26.75
N PRO A 99 19.58 16.32 27.03
CA PRO A 99 18.93 17.12 26.00
C PRO A 99 19.86 17.45 24.83
N LEU A 100 19.27 17.69 23.66
CA LEU A 100 20.01 18.19 22.51
C LEU A 100 20.57 19.59 22.79
N PRO A 101 21.70 19.98 22.16
CA PRO A 101 22.24 21.32 22.32
C PRO A 101 21.19 22.40 22.00
N PRO A 102 21.04 23.41 22.86
CA PRO A 102 20.08 24.50 22.64
C PRO A 102 20.46 25.33 21.41
N ASN A 103 19.48 26.02 20.82
CA ASN A 103 19.64 26.87 19.64
C ASN A 103 20.12 26.12 18.38
N THR A 104 19.82 24.83 18.31
CA THR A 104 20.00 24.02 17.09
C THR A 104 18.64 23.75 16.44
N ASN A 105 18.65 23.50 15.13
CA ASN A 105 17.49 22.98 14.37
C ASN A 105 17.52 21.44 14.29
N TRP A 106 18.18 20.80 15.26
CA TRP A 106 18.45 19.36 15.21
C TRP A 106 17.22 18.53 15.56
N ASP A 107 16.28 19.07 16.34
CA ASP A 107 15.04 18.41 16.76
C ASP A 107 14.34 17.64 15.62
N LYS A 108 14.18 18.29 14.45
CA LYS A 108 13.51 17.69 13.28
C LYS A 108 14.34 16.63 12.56
N ARG A 109 15.66 16.72 12.63
CA ARG A 109 16.60 15.84 11.90
C ARG A 109 17.17 14.72 12.78
N TRP A 110 17.11 14.90 14.08
CA TRP A 110 17.72 14.02 15.07
C TRP A 110 17.22 12.58 14.98
N PRO A 111 15.92 12.29 14.81
CA PRO A 111 15.46 10.90 14.68
C PRO A 111 16.12 10.17 13.51
N ASP A 112 16.24 10.82 12.35
CA ASP A 112 16.82 10.22 11.15
C ASP A 112 18.34 10.04 11.28
N TRP A 113 19.03 11.05 11.83
CA TRP A 113 20.45 10.95 12.12
C TRP A 113 20.74 9.86 13.17
N LYS A 114 19.93 9.78 14.22
CA LYS A 114 20.04 8.75 15.26
C LYS A 114 19.87 7.35 14.65
N LYS A 115 18.85 7.14 13.82
CA LYS A 115 18.65 5.88 13.07
C LYS A 115 19.88 5.49 12.24
N ALA A 116 20.53 6.46 11.60
CA ALA A 116 21.75 6.21 10.81
C ALA A 116 23.01 6.00 11.66
N ALA A 117 23.10 6.64 12.83
CA ALA A 117 24.27 6.62 13.69
C ALA A 117 24.33 5.40 14.61
N GLU A 118 23.20 5.00 15.21
CA GLU A 118 23.15 3.90 16.20
C GLU A 118 23.83 2.60 15.74
N PRO A 119 23.63 2.11 14.50
CA PRO A 119 24.31 0.90 14.02
C PRO A 119 25.83 1.04 13.95
N LEU A 120 26.35 2.27 13.86
CA LEU A 120 27.79 2.57 13.79
C LEU A 120 28.43 2.66 15.19
N LEU A 121 27.62 2.76 16.25
CA LEU A 121 28.12 3.00 17.60
C LEU A 121 28.76 1.75 18.22
N THR A 122 28.32 0.56 17.81
CA THR A 122 28.90 -0.72 18.23
C THR A 122 30.36 -0.83 17.78
N GLU A 123 31.20 -1.41 18.64
CA GLU A 123 32.62 -1.61 18.35
C GLU A 123 32.84 -2.32 17.00
N GLY A 124 33.77 -1.79 16.20
CA GLY A 124 34.09 -2.33 14.87
C GLY A 124 33.09 -2.02 13.75
N LYS A 125 31.84 -1.64 14.05
CA LYS A 125 30.81 -1.43 13.01
C LYS A 125 31.09 -0.24 12.10
N ILE A 126 31.63 0.85 12.63
CA ILE A 126 32.07 1.97 11.79
C ILE A 126 33.18 1.54 10.81
N THR A 127 34.11 0.70 11.24
CA THR A 127 35.19 0.19 10.40
C THR A 127 34.65 -0.74 9.31
N GLU A 128 33.72 -1.61 9.66
CA GLU A 128 33.00 -2.47 8.71
C GLU A 128 32.26 -1.62 7.66
N LYS A 129 31.52 -0.60 8.09
CA LYS A 129 30.80 0.30 7.18
C LYS A 129 31.72 1.13 6.30
N ARG A 130 32.87 1.59 6.82
CA ARG A 130 33.89 2.26 6.00
C ARG A 130 34.40 1.36 4.89
N LYS A 131 34.66 0.08 5.17
CA LYS A 131 35.06 -0.91 4.14
C LYS A 131 33.95 -1.18 3.13
N HIS A 132 32.72 -1.34 3.61
CA HIS A 132 31.55 -1.56 2.77
C HIS A 132 31.38 -0.43 1.74
N PHE A 133 31.51 0.82 2.17
CA PHE A 133 31.46 1.99 1.29
C PHE A 133 32.80 2.32 0.59
N LYS A 134 33.83 1.47 0.74
CA LYS A 134 35.18 1.65 0.17
C LYS A 134 35.87 2.96 0.59
N LEU A 135 35.47 3.53 1.73
CA LEU A 135 36.03 4.77 2.30
C LEU A 135 37.40 4.54 2.93
N ASP A 136 37.72 3.29 3.28
CA ASP A 136 39.03 2.84 3.76
C ASP A 136 40.12 2.99 2.69
N LYS A 137 39.75 3.10 1.42
CA LYS A 137 40.67 3.31 0.29
C LYS A 137 40.97 4.77 0.01
N LEU A 138 40.27 5.69 0.67
CA LEU A 138 40.38 7.13 0.45
C LEU A 138 41.32 7.76 1.48
N ASN A 139 42.13 8.72 1.04
CA ASN A 139 42.84 9.62 1.95
C ASN A 139 41.88 10.67 2.54
N ASP A 140 42.35 11.47 3.49
CA ASP A 140 41.49 12.40 4.22
C ASP A 140 40.96 13.55 3.36
N GLU A 141 41.75 14.04 2.39
CA GLU A 141 41.31 15.05 1.42
C GLU A 141 40.18 14.52 0.53
N GLN A 142 40.33 13.28 0.05
CA GLN A 142 39.31 12.58 -0.74
C GLN A 142 38.04 12.34 0.07
N LYS A 143 38.15 11.88 1.33
CA LYS A 143 36.99 11.74 2.23
C LYS A 143 36.29 13.07 2.45
N HIS A 144 37.04 14.15 2.65
CA HIS A 144 36.48 15.48 2.83
C HIS A 144 35.72 15.95 1.58
N ALA A 145 36.26 15.71 0.38
CA ALA A 145 35.59 16.01 -0.88
C ALA A 145 34.30 15.19 -1.05
N VAL A 146 34.37 13.87 -0.87
CA VAL A 146 33.22 12.96 -0.99
C VAL A 146 32.12 13.33 0.02
N ARG A 147 32.49 13.66 1.26
CA ARG A 147 31.55 14.07 2.30
C ARG A 147 30.70 15.28 1.91
N LYS A 148 31.28 16.28 1.24
CA LYS A 148 30.51 17.44 0.75
C LYS A 148 29.44 17.04 -0.26
N HIS A 149 29.79 16.15 -1.19
CA HIS A 149 28.85 15.65 -2.20
C HIS A 149 27.75 14.78 -1.59
N VAL A 150 28.12 13.84 -0.72
CA VAL A 150 27.19 12.95 -0.04
C VAL A 150 26.24 13.74 0.87
N ALA A 151 26.74 14.74 1.60
CA ALA A 151 25.90 15.57 2.46
C ALA A 151 24.85 16.34 1.66
N LYS A 152 25.23 16.87 0.48
CA LYS A 152 24.27 17.52 -0.43
C LYS A 152 23.20 16.54 -0.92
N LEU A 153 23.63 15.35 -1.38
CA LEU A 153 22.72 14.34 -1.89
C LEU A 153 21.77 13.83 -0.79
N ALA A 154 22.28 13.63 0.42
CA ALA A 154 21.48 13.21 1.57
C ALA A 154 20.43 14.26 1.96
N GLU A 155 20.75 15.55 1.88
CA GLU A 155 19.77 16.62 2.12
C GLU A 155 18.72 16.72 1.01
N GLU A 156 19.12 16.53 -0.25
CA GLU A 156 18.17 16.46 -1.38
C GLU A 156 17.21 15.29 -1.23
N ALA A 157 17.74 14.09 -0.96
CA ALA A 157 16.94 12.89 -0.70
C ALA A 157 15.98 13.10 0.48
N TYR A 158 16.48 13.67 1.60
CA TYR A 158 15.64 13.98 2.76
C TYR A 158 14.47 14.90 2.38
N ARG A 159 14.74 15.99 1.66
CA ARG A 159 13.71 16.96 1.27
C ARG A 159 12.67 16.33 0.34
N GLU A 160 13.12 15.50 -0.59
CA GLU A 160 12.24 14.80 -1.52
C GLU A 160 11.36 13.77 -0.81
N THR A 161 11.93 12.99 0.12
CA THR A 161 11.16 12.06 0.96
C THR A 161 10.13 12.80 1.81
N LYS A 162 10.51 13.90 2.49
CA LYS A 162 9.56 14.67 3.30
C LYS A 162 8.47 15.32 2.47
N ARG A 163 8.80 15.88 1.31
CA ARG A 163 7.79 16.40 0.38
C ARG A 163 6.85 15.30 -0.09
N SER A 164 7.38 14.12 -0.42
CA SER A 164 6.55 12.97 -0.82
C SER A 164 5.63 12.50 0.32
N GLU A 165 6.11 12.48 1.56
CA GLU A 165 5.29 12.13 2.73
C GLU A 165 4.19 13.18 3.00
N GLU A 166 4.45 14.45 2.74
CA GLU A 166 3.49 15.55 2.86
C GLU A 166 2.45 15.55 1.73
N ASP A 167 2.89 15.38 0.47
CA ASP A 167 2.02 15.37 -0.71
C ASP A 167 1.20 14.07 -0.82
N HIS A 168 1.72 12.97 -0.29
CA HIS A 168 1.13 11.63 -0.37
C HIS A 168 1.22 10.94 1.00
N PRO A 169 0.39 11.35 1.98
CA PRO A 169 0.44 10.78 3.32
C PRO A 169 0.13 9.28 3.27
N ALA A 170 0.79 8.48 4.10
CA ALA A 170 0.66 7.02 4.07
C ALA A 170 -0.80 6.53 4.19
N ALA A 171 -1.63 7.29 4.92
CA ALA A 171 -3.06 7.03 5.09
C ALA A 171 -3.90 7.18 3.80
N ASP A 172 -3.34 7.81 2.76
CA ASP A 172 -4.00 7.96 1.46
C ASP A 172 -3.79 6.75 0.55
N PHE A 173 -2.85 5.84 0.88
CA PHE A 173 -2.67 4.61 0.12
C PHE A 173 -3.68 3.57 0.56
N LEU A 174 -4.34 2.94 -0.42
CA LEU A 174 -5.14 1.75 -0.18
C LEU A 174 -4.20 0.64 0.34
N THR A 175 -4.54 0.01 1.47
CA THR A 175 -3.82 -1.19 1.92
C THR A 175 -4.37 -2.43 1.22
N GLU A 176 -3.64 -3.55 1.20
CA GLU A 176 -4.19 -4.80 0.68
C GLU A 176 -5.46 -5.23 1.46
N ALA A 177 -5.48 -4.98 2.77
CA ALA A 177 -6.66 -5.27 3.59
C ALA A 177 -7.87 -4.40 3.20
N ASP A 178 -7.63 -3.13 2.85
CA ASP A 178 -8.70 -2.24 2.37
C ASP A 178 -9.17 -2.66 0.97
N LEU A 179 -8.25 -3.06 0.09
CA LEU A 179 -8.57 -3.63 -1.22
C LEU A 179 -9.46 -4.89 -1.07
N HIS A 180 -9.10 -5.83 -0.19
CA HIS A 180 -9.89 -7.04 0.04
C HIS A 180 -11.28 -6.71 0.58
N LYS A 181 -11.37 -5.78 1.52
CA LYS A 181 -12.65 -5.30 2.08
C LYS A 181 -13.57 -4.72 1.02
N GLU A 182 -13.04 -3.82 0.18
CA GLU A 182 -13.80 -3.18 -0.89
C GLU A 182 -14.26 -4.20 -1.94
N LEU A 183 -13.36 -5.09 -2.39
CA LEU A 183 -13.69 -6.12 -3.37
C LEU A 183 -14.70 -7.13 -2.82
N ASN A 184 -14.53 -7.62 -1.59
CA ASN A 184 -15.51 -8.52 -0.98
C ASN A 184 -16.87 -7.84 -0.79
N THR A 185 -16.89 -6.54 -0.47
CA THR A 185 -18.15 -5.80 -0.35
C THR A 185 -18.86 -5.70 -1.71
N ALA A 186 -18.12 -5.44 -2.80
CA ALA A 186 -18.68 -5.39 -4.14
C ALA A 186 -19.11 -6.77 -4.67
N ILE A 187 -18.38 -7.83 -4.34
CA ILE A 187 -18.62 -9.19 -4.85
C ILE A 187 -19.69 -9.90 -4.04
N TYR A 188 -19.63 -9.80 -2.71
CA TYR A 188 -20.45 -10.57 -1.77
C TYR A 188 -21.39 -9.70 -0.94
N GLY A 189 -21.19 -8.39 -0.86
CA GLY A 189 -21.97 -7.53 0.05
C GLY A 189 -21.52 -7.62 1.51
N ALA A 190 -20.37 -8.26 1.75
CA ALA A 190 -19.75 -8.42 3.06
C ALA A 190 -18.26 -8.07 2.99
N GLN A 191 -17.66 -7.68 4.11
CA GLN A 191 -16.25 -7.28 4.16
C GLN A 191 -15.27 -8.45 3.97
N THR A 192 -15.77 -9.69 4.00
CA THR A 192 -15.00 -10.93 3.85
C THR A 192 -15.71 -11.87 2.89
N GLU A 193 -14.94 -12.76 2.26
CA GLU A 193 -15.51 -13.86 1.48
C GLU A 193 -16.37 -14.76 2.39
N PRO A 194 -17.60 -15.13 1.97
CA PRO A 194 -18.41 -16.10 2.66
C PRO A 194 -17.69 -17.44 2.80
N ALA A 195 -18.11 -18.25 3.78
CA ALA A 195 -17.65 -19.64 3.86
C ALA A 195 -17.92 -20.36 2.53
N GLY A 196 -17.08 -21.33 2.16
CA GLY A 196 -17.16 -22.01 0.86
C GLY A 196 -18.45 -22.81 0.63
N ASP A 197 -19.23 -23.05 1.69
CA ASP A 197 -20.58 -23.63 1.65
C ASP A 197 -21.69 -22.57 1.54
N PHE A 198 -21.32 -21.28 1.53
CA PHE A 198 -22.20 -20.11 1.57
C PHE A 198 -23.21 -20.15 2.74
N THR A 199 -22.87 -20.85 3.83
CA THR A 199 -23.76 -20.95 4.99
C THR A 199 -24.04 -19.57 5.59
N GLY A 200 -25.32 -19.21 5.66
CA GLY A 200 -25.78 -17.92 6.18
C GLY A 200 -25.55 -16.73 5.23
N PHE A 201 -25.05 -16.98 4.01
CA PHE A 201 -24.84 -15.92 3.03
C PHE A 201 -26.17 -15.42 2.44
N GLN A 202 -26.33 -14.09 2.43
CA GLN A 202 -27.56 -13.42 2.03
C GLN A 202 -27.44 -12.83 0.63
N THR A 203 -27.46 -13.69 -0.38
CA THR A 203 -27.32 -13.34 -1.81
C THR A 203 -28.26 -12.21 -2.26
N PHE A 204 -29.47 -12.13 -1.71
CA PHE A 204 -30.52 -11.15 -2.06
C PHE A 204 -30.90 -10.26 -0.87
N GLY A 205 -30.01 -10.11 0.11
CA GLY A 205 -30.33 -9.50 1.40
C GLY A 205 -31.06 -10.46 2.36
N GLY A 206 -31.64 -9.89 3.43
CA GLY A 206 -32.13 -10.63 4.60
C GLY A 206 -33.19 -11.71 4.35
N THR A 207 -34.00 -11.56 3.29
CA THR A 207 -35.10 -12.50 2.98
C THR A 207 -35.20 -12.69 1.47
N ALA A 208 -34.88 -13.90 0.99
CA ALA A 208 -35.13 -14.28 -0.39
C ALA A 208 -36.63 -14.41 -0.66
N ALA A 209 -37.09 -13.92 -1.81
CA ALA A 209 -38.44 -14.14 -2.30
C ALA A 209 -38.62 -15.56 -2.84
N SER A 210 -39.88 -16.01 -2.96
CA SER A 210 -40.25 -17.36 -3.38
C SER A 210 -40.10 -17.64 -4.88
N THR A 211 -39.83 -16.61 -5.70
CA THR A 211 -39.67 -16.76 -7.15
C THR A 211 -38.41 -16.06 -7.63
N ARG A 212 -37.82 -16.60 -8.69
CA ARG A 212 -36.69 -15.98 -9.37
C ARG A 212 -37.02 -14.57 -9.86
N GLN A 213 -38.24 -14.32 -10.36
CA GLN A 213 -38.65 -13.00 -10.84
C GLN A 213 -38.76 -11.98 -9.70
N ALA A 214 -39.13 -12.41 -8.50
CA ALA A 214 -39.20 -11.54 -7.33
C ALA A 214 -37.81 -11.24 -6.75
N ASN A 215 -36.87 -12.19 -6.85
CA ASN A 215 -35.48 -11.98 -6.49
C ASN A 215 -34.72 -11.18 -7.57
N CYS A 216 -34.87 -11.54 -8.84
CA CYS A 216 -34.05 -11.16 -10.00
C CYS A 216 -34.76 -10.24 -11.01
N GLY A 217 -35.77 -9.51 -10.55
CA GLY A 217 -36.64 -8.68 -11.40
C GLY A 217 -36.02 -7.36 -11.85
N THR A 218 -36.86 -6.34 -12.03
CA THR A 218 -36.42 -5.01 -12.49
C THR A 218 -35.57 -4.29 -11.43
N SER A 219 -34.94 -3.17 -11.81
CA SER A 219 -34.13 -2.33 -10.92
C SER A 219 -34.85 -1.82 -9.66
N ASN A 220 -36.18 -1.95 -9.63
CA ASN A 220 -37.05 -1.50 -8.53
C ASN A 220 -37.51 -2.65 -7.62
N ALA A 221 -37.12 -3.90 -7.92
CA ALA A 221 -37.40 -5.03 -7.04
C ALA A 221 -36.58 -4.94 -5.74
N ALA A 222 -37.19 -5.32 -4.62
CA ALA A 222 -36.52 -5.37 -3.31
C ALA A 222 -35.28 -6.28 -3.32
N GLY A 223 -35.25 -7.29 -4.21
CA GLY A 223 -34.18 -8.26 -4.32
C GLY A 223 -33.03 -7.88 -5.25
N LYS A 224 -33.03 -6.70 -5.91
CA LYS A 224 -32.09 -6.32 -6.99
C LYS A 224 -30.62 -6.69 -6.71
N ALA A 225 -29.90 -7.11 -7.75
CA ALA A 225 -28.47 -7.44 -7.62
C ALA A 225 -27.67 -6.19 -7.29
N THR A 226 -27.15 -6.14 -6.07
CA THR A 226 -26.22 -5.10 -5.61
C THR A 226 -24.78 -5.59 -5.56
N THR A 227 -24.54 -6.86 -5.87
CA THR A 227 -23.24 -7.51 -5.81
C THR A 227 -22.98 -8.36 -7.06
N ALA A 228 -21.71 -8.59 -7.38
CA ALA A 228 -21.34 -9.44 -8.53
C ALA A 228 -21.83 -10.89 -8.36
N PHE A 229 -21.81 -11.42 -7.14
CA PHE A 229 -22.31 -12.76 -6.86
C PHE A 229 -23.84 -12.86 -7.00
N ALA A 230 -24.60 -11.83 -6.57
CA ALA A 230 -26.05 -11.79 -6.81
C ALA A 230 -26.37 -11.79 -8.31
N ALA A 231 -25.63 -10.99 -9.10
CA ALA A 231 -25.76 -10.99 -10.56
C ALA A 231 -25.39 -12.34 -11.19
N PHE A 232 -24.36 -13.02 -10.66
CA PHE A 232 -24.01 -14.37 -11.09
C PHE A 232 -25.15 -15.37 -10.85
N VAL A 233 -25.77 -15.36 -9.67
CA VAL A 233 -26.91 -16.23 -9.37
C VAL A 233 -28.12 -15.89 -10.27
N TYR A 234 -28.36 -14.61 -10.58
CA TYR A 234 -29.42 -14.23 -11.51
C TYR A 234 -29.22 -14.77 -12.92
N VAL A 235 -27.97 -14.75 -13.40
CA VAL A 235 -27.63 -15.14 -14.77
C VAL A 235 -27.52 -16.65 -14.89
N CYS A 236 -26.95 -17.33 -13.88
CA CYS A 236 -26.54 -18.73 -13.96
C CYS A 236 -27.38 -19.69 -13.11
N GLY A 237 -28.21 -19.18 -12.20
CA GLY A 237 -29.06 -19.99 -11.35
C GLY A 237 -30.03 -20.85 -12.16
N LYS A 238 -30.18 -22.11 -11.75
CA LYS A 238 -31.25 -22.99 -12.22
C LYS A 238 -32.44 -22.87 -11.26
N ASP A 239 -33.64 -22.87 -11.82
CA ASP A 239 -34.89 -22.92 -11.06
C ASP A 239 -35.06 -24.27 -10.34
#